data_AF-A0A6S7LSP2-F1
#
_entry.id   AF-A0A6S7LSP2-F1
#
_cell.length_a   1.000
_cell.length_b   1.000
_cell.length_c   1.000
_cell.angle_alpha   90.00
_cell.angle_beta   90.00
_cell.angle_gamma   90.00
#
_symmetry.space_group_name_H-M   'P 1'
#
loop_
_entity.id
_entity.type
_entity.pdbx_description
1 polymer ?
#
loop_
_entity_poly.entity_id
_entity_poly.type
_entity_poly.pdbx_seq_one_letter_code
_entity_poly.pdbx_strand_id
1 'polypeptide(L)'
;MRCLHGEPAAHSTTQNGSFWFCNQNPSCNFFCCEDEGYLYEKAITAWRATKQPHPRCCEHSKLAKMRVVRNLMKASYGRPFFVCSNKLKPCSFWVWGDVRPLVKPECHHGLPCMVRKVKKEGLNKDREFFCCSNDKESSCKYFDWVPEEPYQDVSFVEPLSSKPSEKHEEHYLANKFINDFANSLNI
;
A
#
# COMPACT_ATOMS: atom_id res chain seq x y z
N MET A 1 4.18 -7.27 20.41
CA MET A 1 3.69 -6.94 19.05
C MET A 1 3.95 -8.10 18.10
N ARG A 2 3.24 -8.16 16.95
CA ARG A 2 3.48 -9.16 15.89
C ARG A 2 4.07 -8.51 14.65
N CYS A 3 5.03 -9.17 14.00
CA CYS A 3 5.66 -8.67 12.78
C CYS A 3 4.75 -8.80 11.54
N LEU A 4 5.22 -8.37 10.36
CA LEU A 4 4.41 -8.31 9.14
C LEU A 4 3.88 -9.69 8.70
N HIS A 5 4.57 -10.78 8.98
CA HIS A 5 4.11 -12.15 8.69
C HIS A 5 3.40 -12.84 9.86
N GLY A 6 3.02 -12.10 10.91
CA GLY A 6 2.15 -12.61 11.99
C GLY A 6 2.87 -13.19 13.20
N GLU A 7 4.17 -13.42 13.13
CA GLU A 7 4.93 -14.01 14.23
C GLU A 7 5.28 -13.01 15.33
N PRO A 8 5.49 -13.47 16.58
CA PRO A 8 5.94 -12.61 17.68
C PRO A 8 7.24 -11.88 17.31
N ALA A 9 7.24 -10.57 17.54
CA ALA A 9 8.43 -9.76 17.38
C ALA A 9 9.36 -9.87 18.59
N ALA A 10 10.66 -9.78 18.35
CA ALA A 10 11.65 -9.57 19.39
C ALA A 10 11.62 -8.11 19.88
N HIS A 11 11.95 -7.91 21.15
CA HIS A 11 12.06 -6.60 21.78
C HIS A 11 13.52 -6.35 22.17
N SER A 12 13.99 -5.11 22.02
CA SER A 12 15.30 -4.69 22.49
C SER A 12 15.23 -3.27 23.02
N THR A 13 16.00 -3.01 24.08
CA THR A 13 16.14 -1.69 24.69
C THR A 13 17.59 -1.24 24.59
N THR A 14 17.79 0.00 24.18
CA THR A 14 19.11 0.65 24.08
C THR A 14 19.07 1.98 24.84
N GLN A 15 20.21 2.67 24.91
CA GLN A 15 20.27 4.03 25.47
C GLN A 15 19.38 5.04 24.72
N ASN A 16 19.07 4.76 23.44
CA ASN A 16 18.24 5.61 22.58
C ASN A 16 16.76 5.20 22.55
N GLY A 17 16.36 4.28 23.45
CA GLY A 17 14.98 3.81 23.57
C GLY A 17 14.79 2.33 23.23
N SER A 18 13.52 1.94 23.27
CA SER A 18 13.03 0.57 23.07
C SER A 18 12.36 0.40 21.71
N PHE A 19 12.55 -0.77 21.10
CA PHE A 19 11.96 -1.08 19.81
C PHE A 19 11.71 -2.58 19.64
N TRP A 20 10.83 -2.87 18.69
CA TRP A 20 10.46 -4.20 18.27
C TRP A 20 10.95 -4.46 16.85
N PHE A 21 11.41 -5.68 16.58
CA PHE A 21 11.90 -6.10 15.28
C PHE A 21 11.61 -7.58 15.01
N CYS A 22 11.63 -7.98 13.74
CA CYS A 22 11.52 -9.38 13.38
C CYS A 22 12.90 -10.02 13.41
N ASN A 23 13.08 -11.06 14.23
CA ASN A 23 14.30 -11.86 14.29
C ASN A 23 14.15 -13.24 13.60
N GLN A 24 12.96 -13.56 13.09
CA GLN A 24 12.67 -14.87 12.49
C GLN A 24 12.87 -14.89 10.97
N ASN A 25 12.60 -13.77 10.29
CA ASN A 25 12.73 -13.65 8.85
C ASN A 25 13.38 -12.31 8.49
N PRO A 26 14.65 -12.31 8.01
CA PRO A 26 15.35 -11.10 7.60
C PRO A 26 14.63 -10.32 6.49
N SER A 27 13.80 -10.98 5.67
CA SER A 27 13.03 -10.34 4.60
C SER A 27 11.74 -9.67 5.11
N CYS A 28 11.35 -9.89 6.37
CA CYS A 28 10.14 -9.30 6.96
C CYS A 28 10.22 -7.77 7.03
N ASN A 29 11.42 -7.20 7.18
CA ASN A 29 11.64 -5.75 7.30
C ASN A 29 10.82 -5.05 8.40
N PHE A 30 10.21 -5.80 9.33
CA PHE A 30 9.45 -5.26 10.45
C PHE A 30 10.39 -4.59 11.46
N PHE A 31 10.07 -3.33 11.76
CA PHE A 31 10.69 -2.54 12.81
C PHE A 31 9.67 -1.53 13.31
N CYS A 32 9.53 -1.38 14.62
CA CYS A 32 8.62 -0.42 15.24
C CYS A 32 9.20 0.04 16.58
N CYS A 33 9.34 1.36 16.76
CA CYS A 33 9.67 1.92 18.06
C CYS A 33 8.53 1.66 19.06
N GLU A 34 8.85 1.51 20.35
CA GLU A 34 7.86 1.17 21.38
C GLU A 34 6.79 2.25 21.54
N ASP A 35 7.19 3.53 21.48
CA ASP A 35 6.32 4.71 21.53
C ASP A 35 5.33 4.80 20.35
N GLU A 36 5.60 4.11 19.25
CA GLU A 36 4.75 4.06 18.06
C GLU A 36 3.88 2.79 17.98
N GLY A 37 3.94 1.91 18.98
CA GLY A 37 3.29 0.60 18.94
C GLY A 37 1.80 0.68 18.65
N TYR A 38 1.08 1.63 19.25
CA TYR A 38 -0.34 1.84 18.98
C TYR A 38 -0.62 2.19 17.51
N LEU A 39 0.19 3.09 16.94
CA LEU A 39 0.03 3.52 15.55
C LEU A 39 0.29 2.37 14.58
N TYR A 40 1.32 1.57 14.88
CA TYR A 40 1.64 0.38 14.12
C TYR A 40 0.53 -0.66 14.19
N GLU A 41 0.02 -0.99 15.38
CA GLU A 41 -1.03 -2.01 15.55
C GLU A 41 -2.31 -1.63 14.80
N LYS A 42 -2.68 -0.34 14.79
CA LYS A 42 -3.79 0.16 13.96
C LYS A 42 -3.51 -0.03 12.46
N ALA A 43 -2.32 0.35 12.03
CA ALA A 43 -1.91 0.30 10.63
C ALA A 43 -1.79 -1.14 10.09
N ILE A 44 -1.18 -2.07 10.86
CA ILE A 44 -1.07 -3.47 10.46
C ILE A 44 -2.43 -4.17 10.44
N THR A 45 -3.33 -3.82 11.36
CA THR A 45 -4.70 -4.35 11.36
C THR A 45 -5.42 -3.94 10.08
N ALA A 46 -5.31 -2.67 9.67
CA ALA A 46 -5.87 -2.18 8.42
C ALA A 46 -5.29 -2.90 7.20
N TRP A 47 -3.97 -3.08 7.12
CA TRP A 47 -3.36 -3.82 6.01
C TRP A 47 -3.79 -5.29 5.98
N ARG A 48 -3.77 -5.99 7.12
CA ARG A 48 -4.19 -7.41 7.20
C ARG A 48 -5.65 -7.60 6.80
N ALA A 49 -6.53 -6.64 7.12
CA ALA A 49 -7.93 -6.69 6.71
C ALA A 49 -8.10 -6.73 5.17
N THR A 50 -7.16 -6.15 4.41
CA THR A 50 -7.19 -6.21 2.94
C THR A 50 -6.92 -7.61 2.36
N LYS A 51 -6.36 -8.53 3.18
CA LYS A 51 -5.93 -9.88 2.78
C LYS A 51 -4.95 -9.92 1.61
N GLN A 52 -4.25 -8.80 1.36
CA GLN A 52 -3.24 -8.74 0.31
C GLN A 52 -1.94 -9.41 0.72
N PRO A 53 -1.22 -10.00 -0.24
CA PRO A 53 0.14 -10.44 0.01
C PRO A 53 1.04 -9.24 0.35
N HIS A 54 2.14 -9.51 1.06
CA HIS A 54 3.15 -8.50 1.30
C HIS A 54 3.72 -7.98 -0.04
N PRO A 55 3.62 -6.68 -0.34
CA PRO A 55 4.01 -6.16 -1.64
C PRO A 55 5.53 -6.25 -1.84
N ARG A 56 5.93 -6.44 -3.10
CA ARG A 56 7.32 -6.39 -3.57
C ARG A 56 7.51 -5.16 -4.43
N CYS A 57 8.68 -4.53 -4.33
CA CYS A 57 8.96 -3.37 -5.17
C CYS A 57 9.24 -3.78 -6.63
N CYS A 58 8.91 -2.89 -7.58
CA CYS A 58 8.99 -3.14 -9.02
C CYS A 58 10.41 -3.45 -9.52
N GLU A 59 11.41 -2.67 -9.08
CA GLU A 59 12.78 -2.77 -9.63
C GLU A 59 13.64 -3.86 -8.97
N HIS A 60 13.37 -4.22 -7.71
CA HIS A 60 14.23 -5.14 -6.96
C HIS A 60 13.53 -6.44 -6.56
N SER A 61 12.21 -6.52 -6.72
CA SER A 61 11.38 -7.68 -6.33
C SER A 61 11.54 -8.11 -4.86
N LYS A 62 12.08 -7.25 -3.99
CA LYS A 62 12.22 -7.48 -2.55
C LYS A 62 10.95 -7.05 -1.82
N LEU A 63 10.64 -7.72 -0.71
CA LEU A 63 9.54 -7.31 0.16
C LEU A 63 9.76 -5.86 0.58
N ALA A 64 8.73 -5.04 0.37
CA ALA A 64 8.74 -3.64 0.72
C ALA A 64 8.85 -3.44 2.25
N LYS A 65 9.16 -2.23 2.69
CA LYS A 65 9.11 -1.88 4.11
C LYS A 65 7.81 -1.17 4.41
N MET A 66 7.07 -1.62 5.42
CA MET A 66 5.86 -0.92 5.89
C MET A 66 6.23 0.30 6.73
N ARG A 67 5.46 1.38 6.55
CA ARG A 67 5.54 2.65 7.27
C ARG A 67 4.13 3.11 7.62
N VAL A 68 4.04 4.05 8.56
CA VAL A 68 2.77 4.64 9.00
C VAL A 68 2.90 6.15 8.88
N VAL A 69 1.87 6.84 8.39
CA VAL A 69 1.86 8.30 8.34
C VAL A 69 1.79 8.86 9.76
N ARG A 70 2.81 9.61 10.19
CA ARG A 70 2.93 10.14 11.56
C ARG A 70 2.49 11.59 11.73
N ASN A 71 2.27 12.32 10.63
CA ASN A 71 1.86 13.71 10.69
C ASN A 71 0.36 13.80 11.06
N LEU A 72 0.10 14.22 12.31
CA LEU A 72 -1.23 14.38 12.90
C LEU A 72 -2.14 15.37 12.15
N MET A 73 -1.56 16.31 11.40
CA MET A 73 -2.32 17.32 10.64
C MET A 73 -2.86 16.79 9.31
N LYS A 74 -2.36 15.65 8.82
CA LYS A 74 -2.83 15.06 7.56
C LYS A 74 -4.04 14.18 7.81
N ALA A 75 -5.06 14.27 6.95
CA ALA A 75 -6.19 13.34 6.94
C ALA A 75 -5.75 11.86 6.79
N SER A 76 -4.56 11.62 6.26
CA SER A 76 -3.96 10.29 6.13
C SER A 76 -3.21 9.81 7.37
N TYR A 77 -3.23 10.54 8.50
CA TYR A 77 -2.57 10.14 9.74
C TYR A 77 -2.95 8.72 10.16
N GLY A 78 -1.95 7.92 10.55
CA GLY A 78 -2.13 6.54 10.99
C GLY A 78 -2.33 5.52 9.86
N ARG A 79 -2.37 5.95 8.58
CA ARG A 79 -2.52 5.01 7.45
C ARG A 79 -1.20 4.28 7.15
N PRO A 80 -1.24 2.95 6.90
CA PRO A 80 -0.08 2.18 6.48
C PRO A 80 0.28 2.46 5.02
N PHE A 81 1.57 2.53 4.69
CA PHE A 81 2.06 2.52 3.31
C PHE A 81 3.33 1.67 3.19
N PHE A 82 3.64 1.21 1.99
CA PHE A 82 4.82 0.39 1.69
C PHE A 82 5.76 1.13 0.75
N VAL A 83 7.07 1.04 1.03
CA VAL A 83 8.14 1.64 0.21
C VAL A 83 9.24 0.63 -0.08
N CYS A 84 10.10 0.93 -1.06
CA CYS A 84 11.26 0.10 -1.34
C CYS A 84 12.12 -0.12 -0.07
N SER A 85 12.57 -1.37 0.16
CA SER A 85 13.44 -1.73 1.28
C SER A 85 14.94 -1.58 0.96
N ASN A 86 15.31 -1.24 -0.28
CA ASN A 86 16.70 -1.00 -0.66
C ASN A 86 17.18 0.35 -0.10
N LYS A 87 18.10 0.31 0.89
CA LYS A 87 18.68 1.51 1.51
C LYS A 87 19.68 2.25 0.61
N LEU A 88 20.47 1.51 -0.20
CA LEU A 88 21.56 2.08 -0.98
C LEU A 88 21.08 2.73 -2.27
N LYS A 89 20.13 2.08 -2.95
CA LYS A 89 19.52 2.57 -4.19
C LYS A 89 18.01 2.32 -4.14
N PRO A 90 17.24 3.14 -3.41
CA PRO A 90 15.80 2.99 -3.36
C PRO A 90 15.19 3.28 -4.74
N CYS A 91 14.16 2.52 -5.11
CA CYS A 91 13.32 2.84 -6.26
C CYS A 91 12.09 3.64 -5.83
N SER A 92 11.33 4.15 -6.78
CA SER A 92 10.12 4.95 -6.55
C SER A 92 8.89 4.15 -6.09
N PHE A 93 9.05 2.86 -5.78
CA PHE A 93 7.94 2.01 -5.32
C PHE A 93 7.26 2.59 -4.07
N TRP A 94 5.96 2.84 -4.18
CA TRP A 94 5.11 3.32 -3.10
C TRP A 94 3.67 2.84 -3.30
N VAL A 95 3.04 2.28 -2.26
CA VAL A 95 1.61 1.91 -2.26
C VAL A 95 0.99 2.09 -0.88
N TRP A 96 -0.30 2.40 -0.81
CA TRP A 96 -1.06 2.32 0.44
C TRP A 96 -1.21 0.86 0.87
N GLY A 97 -1.08 0.60 2.17
CA GLY A 97 -1.26 -0.73 2.74
C GLY A 97 -2.71 -1.05 3.09
N ASP A 98 -3.54 -0.04 3.30
CA ASP A 98 -4.95 -0.18 3.70
C ASP A 98 -5.93 -0.11 2.51
N VAL A 99 -5.40 -0.04 1.29
CA VAL A 99 -6.19 0.01 0.07
C VAL A 99 -6.07 -1.32 -0.64
N ARG A 100 -7.20 -1.93 -1.00
CA ARG A 100 -7.21 -3.11 -1.86
C ARG A 100 -7.06 -2.70 -3.32
N PRO A 101 -6.06 -3.19 -4.08
CA PRO A 101 -6.00 -2.94 -5.50
C PRO A 101 -7.24 -3.58 -6.11
N LEU A 102 -7.94 -2.82 -6.95
CA LEU A 102 -9.10 -3.31 -7.65
C LEU A 102 -8.65 -4.36 -8.68
N VAL A 103 -8.74 -5.64 -8.32
CA VAL A 103 -8.50 -6.74 -9.26
C VAL A 103 -9.73 -6.83 -10.16
N LYS A 104 -9.56 -6.45 -11.43
CA LYS A 104 -10.62 -6.52 -12.44
C LYS A 104 -10.81 -8.00 -12.82
N PRO A 105 -12.01 -8.58 -12.70
CA PRO A 105 -12.26 -9.95 -13.14
C PRO A 105 -12.12 -10.06 -14.66
N GLU A 106 -11.90 -11.27 -15.15
CA GLU A 106 -11.95 -11.55 -16.58
C GLU A 106 -13.41 -11.75 -17.01
N CYS A 107 -13.78 -11.18 -18.16
CA CYS A 107 -15.07 -11.45 -18.78
C CYS A 107 -15.07 -12.84 -19.46
N HIS A 108 -16.18 -13.25 -20.08
CA HIS A 108 -16.27 -14.56 -20.74
C HIS A 108 -15.34 -14.75 -21.95
N HIS A 109 -14.68 -13.69 -22.41
CA HIS A 109 -13.62 -13.77 -23.43
C HIS A 109 -12.21 -13.98 -22.85
N GLY A 110 -12.05 -13.98 -21.53
CA GLY A 110 -10.73 -13.99 -20.87
C GLY A 110 -10.05 -12.61 -20.84
N LEU A 111 -10.75 -11.54 -21.18
CA LEU A 111 -10.22 -10.17 -21.14
C LEU A 111 -10.55 -9.49 -19.81
N PRO A 112 -9.64 -8.69 -19.22
CA PRO A 112 -9.95 -7.89 -18.05
C PRO A 112 -11.17 -6.99 -18.26
N CYS A 113 -12.11 -7.03 -17.31
CA CYS A 113 -13.29 -6.19 -17.35
C CYS A 113 -12.93 -4.71 -17.17
N MET A 114 -13.74 -3.82 -17.73
CA MET A 114 -13.69 -2.39 -17.41
C MET A 114 -14.67 -2.05 -16.29
N VAL A 115 -14.44 -0.94 -15.58
CA VAL A 115 -15.35 -0.43 -14.56
C VAL A 115 -16.28 0.60 -15.20
N ARG A 116 -17.58 0.49 -14.95
CA ARG A 116 -18.58 1.48 -15.32
C ARG A 116 -19.44 1.83 -14.12
N LYS A 117 -20.14 2.96 -14.21
CA LYS A 117 -21.03 3.49 -13.17
C LYS A 117 -22.47 3.53 -13.65
N VAL A 118 -23.40 3.13 -12.80
CA VAL A 118 -24.84 3.21 -13.11
C VAL A 118 -25.26 4.67 -13.15
N LYS A 119 -25.60 5.15 -14.35
CA LYS A 119 -26.12 6.52 -14.56
C LYS A 119 -27.65 6.61 -14.45
N LYS A 120 -28.34 5.47 -14.45
CA LYS A 120 -29.80 5.44 -14.37
C LYS A 120 -30.24 5.80 -12.96
N GLU A 121 -31.25 6.66 -12.84
CA GLU A 121 -31.88 6.99 -11.56
C GLU A 121 -32.43 5.74 -10.86
N GLY A 122 -32.27 5.68 -9.54
CA GLY A 122 -32.74 4.58 -8.70
C GLY A 122 -31.78 4.24 -7.55
N LEU A 123 -32.08 3.16 -6.82
CA LEU A 123 -31.32 2.72 -5.65
C LEU A 123 -29.84 2.40 -5.93
N ASN A 124 -29.52 2.00 -7.17
CA ASN A 124 -28.16 1.66 -7.58
C ASN A 124 -27.45 2.81 -8.32
N LYS A 125 -28.02 4.02 -8.34
CA LYS A 125 -27.38 5.17 -8.98
C LYS A 125 -25.99 5.39 -8.39
N ASP A 126 -25.05 5.70 -9.27
CA ASP A 126 -23.64 5.93 -8.94
C ASP A 126 -22.86 4.72 -8.42
N ARG A 127 -23.48 3.54 -8.33
CA ARG A 127 -22.80 2.27 -8.00
C ARG A 127 -21.97 1.79 -9.20
N GLU A 128 -20.78 1.28 -8.91
CA GLU A 128 -19.82 0.81 -9.92
C GLU A 128 -19.94 -0.70 -10.16
N PHE A 129 -19.76 -1.11 -11.42
CA PHE A 129 -19.83 -2.51 -11.85
C PHE A 129 -18.74 -2.81 -12.87
N PHE A 130 -18.28 -4.05 -12.86
CA PHE A 130 -17.44 -4.63 -13.90
C PHE A 130 -18.28 -5.03 -15.11
N CYS A 131 -17.81 -4.70 -16.31
CA CYS A 131 -18.39 -5.19 -17.54
C CYS A 131 -17.34 -5.53 -18.59
N CYS A 132 -17.75 -6.30 -19.59
CA CYS A 132 -16.89 -6.60 -20.74
C CYS A 132 -16.38 -5.29 -21.38
N SER A 133 -15.09 -5.28 -21.72
CA SER A 133 -14.38 -4.15 -22.34
C SER A 133 -14.65 -4.01 -23.84
N ASN A 134 -15.16 -5.06 -24.49
CA ASN A 134 -15.58 -5.01 -25.89
C ASN A 134 -16.80 -4.10 -26.10
N ASP A 135 -16.95 -3.64 -27.35
CA ASP A 135 -18.10 -2.85 -27.78
C ASP A 135 -19.43 -3.59 -27.63
N LYS A 136 -20.53 -2.83 -27.69
CA LYS A 136 -21.88 -3.35 -27.40
C LYS A 136 -22.27 -4.57 -28.25
N GLU A 137 -21.85 -4.61 -29.51
CA GLU A 137 -22.17 -5.70 -30.46
C GLU A 137 -21.34 -6.96 -30.19
N SER A 138 -20.10 -6.82 -29.73
CA SER A 138 -19.14 -7.90 -29.45
C SER A 138 -18.97 -8.20 -27.96
N SER A 139 -19.84 -7.63 -27.12
CA SER A 139 -19.82 -7.80 -25.68
C SER A 139 -20.41 -9.15 -25.27
N CYS A 140 -19.73 -9.88 -24.39
CA CYS A 140 -20.27 -11.11 -23.80
C CYS A 140 -21.29 -10.83 -22.68
N LYS A 141 -21.65 -9.55 -22.46
CA LYS A 141 -22.60 -9.11 -21.43
C LYS A 141 -22.22 -9.51 -19.99
N TYR A 142 -20.93 -9.75 -19.74
CA TYR A 142 -20.43 -9.94 -18.37
C TYR A 142 -20.83 -8.75 -17.50
N PHE A 143 -21.29 -9.04 -16.29
CA PHE A 143 -21.71 -8.05 -15.29
C PHE A 143 -21.38 -8.59 -13.90
N ASP A 144 -20.71 -7.77 -13.10
CA ASP A 144 -20.56 -8.02 -11.67
C ASP A 144 -20.41 -6.70 -10.91
N TRP A 145 -20.80 -6.64 -9.65
CA TRP A 145 -20.67 -5.41 -8.86
C TRP A 145 -19.22 -5.21 -8.41
N VAL A 146 -18.74 -3.96 -8.44
CA VAL A 146 -17.51 -3.61 -7.73
C VAL A 146 -17.79 -3.72 -6.24
N PRO A 147 -16.95 -4.40 -5.43
CA PRO A 147 -17.24 -4.55 -4.01
C PRO A 147 -17.21 -3.20 -3.28
N GLU A 148 -18.00 -3.09 -2.20
CA GLU A 148 -18.16 -1.88 -1.39
C GLU A 148 -17.07 -1.78 -0.30
N GLU A 149 -15.81 -1.61 -0.70
CA GLU A 149 -14.68 -1.42 0.21
C GLU A 149 -13.74 -0.37 -0.43
N PRO A 150 -12.79 0.25 0.30
CA PRO A 150 -11.87 1.22 -0.30
C PRO A 150 -10.91 0.51 -1.28
N TYR A 151 -11.26 0.53 -2.57
CA TYR A 151 -10.40 0.09 -3.66
C TYR A 151 -9.72 1.29 -4.34
N GLN A 152 -8.49 1.12 -4.81
CA GLN A 152 -7.90 2.00 -5.82
C GLN A 152 -7.88 1.26 -7.17
N ASP A 153 -8.33 1.93 -8.23
CA ASP A 153 -8.15 1.45 -9.59
C ASP A 153 -6.65 1.53 -9.95
N VAL A 154 -5.98 0.39 -9.86
CA VAL A 154 -4.56 0.25 -10.23
C VAL A 154 -4.32 0.27 -11.75
N SER A 155 -5.36 0.42 -12.57
CA SER A 155 -5.17 0.73 -14.00
C SER A 155 -4.88 2.20 -14.28
N PHE A 156 -4.94 3.06 -13.24
CA PHE A 156 -4.58 4.48 -13.30
C PHE A 156 -3.31 4.81 -12.49
N VAL A 157 -2.53 3.81 -12.04
CA VAL A 157 -1.10 4.08 -11.89
C VAL A 157 -0.56 4.22 -13.30
N GLU A 158 -0.60 5.46 -13.81
CA GLU A 158 0.40 5.90 -14.78
C GLU A 158 1.73 5.30 -14.31
N PRO A 159 2.52 4.68 -15.21
CA PRO A 159 3.88 4.32 -14.87
C PRO A 159 4.49 5.55 -14.20
N LEU A 160 5.05 5.39 -13.00
CA LEU A 160 5.85 6.40 -12.28
C LEU A 160 7.12 6.76 -13.10
N SER A 161 6.95 7.12 -14.36
CA SER A 161 7.94 7.55 -15.33
C SER A 161 7.73 9.01 -15.74
N SER A 162 6.63 9.65 -15.34
CA SER A 162 6.56 11.11 -15.34
C SER A 162 7.19 11.62 -14.04
N LYS A 163 8.16 12.53 -14.21
CA LYS A 163 8.93 13.18 -13.13
C LYS A 163 8.02 13.63 -11.97
N PRO A 164 8.50 13.62 -10.71
CA PRO A 164 7.64 13.89 -9.57
C PRO A 164 7.05 15.29 -9.65
N SER A 165 5.72 15.41 -9.57
CA SER A 165 5.06 16.67 -9.25
C SER A 165 5.49 17.15 -7.86
N GLU A 166 5.64 18.46 -7.65
CA GLU A 166 6.07 19.13 -6.40
C GLU A 166 5.50 18.55 -5.10
N LYS A 167 4.28 17.97 -5.13
CA LYS A 167 3.64 17.34 -3.96
C LYS A 167 4.28 16.02 -3.48
N HIS A 168 5.05 15.32 -4.33
CA HIS A 168 5.83 14.13 -3.94
C HIS A 168 7.25 14.47 -3.51
N GLU A 169 7.74 15.66 -3.87
CA GLU A 169 9.08 16.14 -3.53
C GLU A 169 9.23 16.38 -2.03
N GLU A 170 8.20 16.91 -1.36
CA GLU A 170 8.20 17.03 0.11
C GLU A 170 8.30 15.68 0.83
N HIS A 171 7.65 14.64 0.30
CA HIS A 171 7.70 13.29 0.88
C HIS A 171 9.05 12.62 0.61
N TYR A 172 9.64 12.85 -0.57
CA TYR A 172 10.98 12.37 -0.90
C TYR A 172 12.06 13.08 -0.06
N LEU A 173 11.95 14.41 0.12
CA LEU A 173 12.84 15.21 0.96
C LEU A 173 12.70 14.88 2.45
N ALA A 174 11.49 14.59 2.93
CA ALA A 174 11.28 14.10 4.29
C ALA A 174 11.92 12.72 4.51
N ASN A 175 11.81 11.81 3.54
CA ASN A 175 12.50 10.52 3.60
C ASN A 175 14.03 10.66 3.47
N LYS A 176 14.51 11.62 2.67
CA LYS A 176 15.93 11.97 2.58
C LYS A 176 16.45 12.48 3.93
N PHE A 177 15.75 13.40 4.58
CA PHE A 177 16.13 13.94 5.88
C PHE A 177 16.11 12.88 7.00
N ILE A 178 15.11 12.00 7.01
CA ILE A 178 15.03 10.89 7.98
C ILE A 178 16.13 9.85 7.75
N ASN A 179 16.45 9.53 6.50
CA ASN A 179 17.54 8.61 6.17
C ASN A 179 18.92 9.23 6.44
N ASP A 180 19.09 10.52 6.19
CA ASP A 180 20.34 11.26 6.49
C ASP A 180 20.57 11.36 8.01
N PHE A 181 19.50 11.55 8.80
CA PHE A 181 19.57 11.51 10.26
C PHE A 181 19.93 10.10 10.77
N ALA A 182 19.30 9.05 10.24
CA ALA A 182 19.62 7.67 10.61
C ALA A 182 21.06 7.25 10.24
N ASN A 183 21.54 7.66 9.07
CA ASN A 183 22.92 7.44 8.64
C ASN A 183 23.94 8.23 9.48
N SER A 184 23.58 9.43 9.96
CA SER A 184 24.42 10.21 10.88
C SER A 184 24.61 9.58 12.26
N LEU A 185 23.75 8.62 12.62
CA LEU A 185 23.80 7.86 13.87
C LEU A 185 24.48 6.48 13.74
N ASN A 186 25.01 6.12 12.56
CA ASN A 186 25.62 4.81 12.28
C ASN A 186 24.73 3.60 12.69
N ILE A 187 23.46 3.59 12.26
CA ILE A 187 22.53 2.45 12.38
C ILE A 187 21.92 2.07 11.02
#